data_AF-A0A5C7Y835-F1
#
_entry.id   AF-A0A5C7Y835-F1
#
_cell.length_a   1.000
_cell.length_b   1.000
_cell.length_c   1.000
_cell.angle_alpha   90.00
_cell.angle_beta   90.00
_cell.angle_gamma   90.00
#
_symmetry.space_group_name_H-M   'P 1'
#
loop_
_entity.id
_entity.type
_entity.pdbx_description
1 polymer ?
#
loop_
_entity_poly.entity_id
_entity_poly.type
_entity_poly.pdbx_seq_one_letter_code
_entity_poly.pdbx_strand_id
1 'polypeptide(L)'
;MTHERESRPGGDTETASMSLAGDYCHGTATLRQTKVRRAAAQRLAIQPSGYADPWRYDPPTTGYLEAAEHLLSQGLTPAPDLPAMRLMWSHGGDEQRLAVEIAQRWEVVA
;
A
#
# COMPACT_ATOMS: atom_id res chain seq x y z
N MET A 1 -34.25 23.96 54.15
CA MET A 1 -34.92 23.57 52.88
C MET A 1 -33.89 22.88 52.01
N THR A 2 -34.19 21.63 51.67
CA THR A 2 -33.42 20.70 50.82
C THR A 2 -33.59 20.99 49.33
N HIS A 3 -32.62 20.54 48.52
CA HIS A 3 -32.66 19.92 47.17
C HIS A 3 -31.31 20.21 46.47
N GLU A 4 -30.35 19.28 46.47
CA GLU A 4 -30.17 18.12 45.58
C GLU A 4 -29.34 18.39 44.31
N ARG A 5 -28.21 17.65 44.24
CA ARG A 5 -27.39 17.19 43.11
C ARG A 5 -27.80 17.60 41.68
N GLU A 6 -26.79 17.96 40.88
CA GLU A 6 -26.52 17.20 39.66
C GLU A 6 -25.04 17.29 39.23
N SER A 7 -24.39 16.13 39.24
CA SER A 7 -23.09 15.87 38.64
C SER A 7 -23.19 15.95 37.11
N ARG A 8 -22.18 16.49 36.44
CA ARG A 8 -21.91 16.15 35.04
C ARG A 8 -20.46 15.65 34.91
N PRO A 9 -20.25 14.45 34.34
CA PRO A 9 -18.92 13.92 34.09
C PRO A 9 -18.36 14.59 32.84
N GLY A 10 -17.23 15.30 32.97
CA GLY A 10 -16.40 15.67 31.84
C GLY A 10 -15.56 14.46 31.43
N GLY A 11 -16.21 13.47 30.82
CA GLY A 11 -15.51 12.49 30.00
C GLY A 11 -15.15 13.13 28.67
N ASP A 12 -13.90 13.00 28.24
CA ASP A 12 -13.56 12.20 27.06
C ASP A 12 -12.20 12.62 26.48
N THR A 13 -11.23 11.72 26.68
CA THR A 13 -10.15 11.40 25.73
C THR A 13 -9.28 12.55 25.22
N GLU A 14 -8.34 12.99 26.05
CA GLU A 14 -7.10 13.61 25.57
C GLU A 14 -5.99 12.55 25.47
N THR A 15 -6.27 11.49 24.72
CA THR A 15 -5.26 10.61 24.13
C THR A 15 -5.30 10.86 22.64
N ALA A 16 -4.90 12.07 22.25
CA ALA A 16 -4.59 12.37 20.87
C ALA A 16 -3.55 11.34 20.39
N SER A 17 -3.96 10.56 19.38
CA SER A 17 -3.20 9.53 18.70
C SER A 17 -1.77 9.97 18.34
N MET A 18 -0.82 9.73 19.24
CA MET A 18 0.61 9.85 18.96
C MET A 18 1.11 8.76 17.99
N SER A 19 0.28 7.76 17.67
CA SER A 19 0.63 6.65 16.79
C SER A 19 0.57 7.01 15.29
N LEU A 20 -0.14 8.06 14.88
CA LEU A 20 -0.33 8.38 13.46
C LEU A 20 0.88 9.11 12.82
N ALA A 21 1.72 9.75 13.63
CA ALA A 21 2.87 10.52 13.14
C ALA A 21 4.01 9.62 12.64
N GLY A 22 4.17 8.43 13.23
CA GLY A 22 5.22 7.48 12.86
C GLY A 22 5.03 6.92 11.44
N ASP A 23 3.80 6.56 11.10
CA ASP A 23 3.46 5.98 9.79
C ASP A 23 3.57 7.00 8.65
N TYR A 24 3.21 8.26 8.90
CA TYR A 24 3.33 9.36 7.93
C TYR A 24 4.79 9.67 7.57
N CYS A 25 5.68 9.63 8.56
CA CYS A 25 7.12 9.84 8.34
C CYS A 25 7.76 8.69 7.56
N HIS A 26 7.32 7.45 7.77
CA HIS A 26 7.87 6.30 7.08
C HIS A 26 7.45 6.23 5.60
N GLY A 27 6.18 6.54 5.30
CA GLY A 27 5.68 6.58 3.92
C GLY A 27 6.38 7.64 3.06
N THR A 28 6.54 8.85 3.60
CA THR A 28 7.17 9.97 2.88
C THR A 28 8.68 9.78 2.67
N ALA A 29 9.39 9.20 3.63
CA ALA A 29 10.82 8.88 3.52
C ALA A 29 11.08 7.83 2.42
N THR A 30 10.26 6.79 2.36
CA THR A 30 10.37 5.72 1.36
C THR A 30 10.10 6.25 -0.04
N LEU A 31 9.04 7.05 -0.22
CA LEU A 31 8.74 7.71 -1.50
C LEU A 31 9.87 8.63 -1.96
N ARG A 32 10.47 9.40 -1.04
CA ARG A 32 11.61 10.27 -1.34
C ARG A 32 12.82 9.46 -1.80
N GLN A 33 13.13 8.36 -1.11
CA GLN A 33 14.25 7.49 -1.47
C GLN A 33 14.05 6.86 -2.85
N THR A 34 12.84 6.38 -3.16
CA THR A 34 12.50 5.83 -4.48
C THR A 34 12.64 6.88 -5.58
N LYS A 35 12.21 8.13 -5.35
CA LYS A 35 12.40 9.24 -6.29
C LYS A 35 13.87 9.54 -6.56
N VAL A 36 14.69 9.61 -5.50
CA VAL A 36 16.13 9.85 -5.61
C VAL A 36 16.82 8.73 -6.38
N ARG A 37 16.47 7.47 -6.09
CA ARG A 37 17.00 6.31 -6.82
C ARG A 37 16.62 6.33 -8.29
N ARG A 38 15.35 6.61 -8.61
CA ARG A 38 14.89 6.72 -10.00
C ARG A 38 15.61 7.84 -10.76
N ALA A 39 15.83 8.99 -10.13
CA ALA A 39 16.60 10.09 -10.72
C ALA A 39 18.09 9.73 -10.93
N ALA A 40 18.68 8.96 -10.01
CA ALA A 40 20.04 8.45 -10.17
C ALA A 40 20.14 7.41 -11.31
N ALA A 41 19.16 6.50 -11.40
CA ALA A 41 19.07 5.49 -12.45
C ALA A 41 18.97 6.11 -13.84
N GLN A 42 18.26 7.23 -14.01
CA GLN A 42 18.16 7.94 -15.29
C GLN A 42 19.51 8.50 -15.81
N ARG A 43 20.54 8.56 -14.98
CA ARG A 43 21.90 9.00 -15.37
C ARG A 43 22.79 7.85 -15.82
N LEU A 44 22.34 6.60 -15.66
CA LEU A 44 23.07 5.42 -16.05
C LEU A 44 22.82 5.10 -17.53
N ALA A 45 23.80 4.47 -18.17
CA ALA A 45 23.60 3.90 -19.49
C ALA A 45 22.55 2.78 -19.43
N ILE A 46 21.76 2.65 -20.50
CA ILE A 46 20.79 1.56 -20.64
C ILE A 46 21.56 0.25 -20.69
N GLN A 47 21.18 -0.69 -19.82
CA GLN A 47 21.80 -2.00 -19.71
C GLN A 47 21.25 -2.96 -20.77
N PRO A 48 21.87 -4.14 -20.99
CA PRO A 48 21.37 -5.14 -21.94
C PRO A 48 19.92 -5.60 -21.69
N SER A 49 19.42 -5.45 -20.45
CA SER A 49 18.01 -5.69 -20.10
C SER A 49 17.03 -4.67 -20.70
N GLY A 50 17.52 -3.59 -21.30
CA GLY A 50 16.71 -2.51 -21.89
C GLY A 50 16.36 -1.38 -20.90
N TYR A 51 16.82 -1.46 -19.64
CA TYR A 51 16.51 -0.49 -18.60
C TYR A 51 17.77 0.15 -18.01
N ALA A 52 17.66 1.42 -17.61
CA ALA A 52 18.76 2.14 -16.95
C ALA A 52 18.87 1.80 -15.46
N ASP A 53 17.77 1.40 -14.80
CA ASP A 53 17.74 1.07 -13.37
C ASP A 53 18.26 -0.36 -13.10
N PRO A 54 19.40 -0.52 -12.41
CA PRO A 54 19.96 -1.83 -12.07
C PRO A 54 19.17 -2.58 -10.99
N TRP A 55 18.30 -1.91 -10.24
CA TRP A 55 17.49 -2.53 -9.19
C TRP A 55 16.05 -2.80 -9.63
N ARG A 56 15.79 -2.69 -10.93
CA ARG A 56 14.47 -2.97 -11.50
C ARG A 56 14.20 -4.46 -11.47
N TYR A 57 13.15 -4.84 -10.75
CA TYR A 57 12.57 -6.17 -10.76
C TYR A 57 11.26 -6.10 -11.55
N ASP A 58 11.17 -6.87 -12.64
CA ASP A 58 9.89 -7.13 -13.27
C ASP A 58 9.22 -8.27 -12.51
N PRO A 59 8.06 -8.04 -11.86
CA PRO A 59 7.33 -9.13 -11.24
C PRO A 59 6.94 -10.15 -12.32
N PRO A 60 7.02 -11.45 -12.02
CA PRO A 60 6.53 -12.47 -12.94
C PRO A 60 5.02 -12.27 -13.13
N THR A 61 4.60 -12.04 -14.37
CA THR A 61 3.17 -11.83 -14.71
C THR A 61 2.34 -13.08 -14.45
N THR A 62 2.97 -14.26 -14.51
CA THR A 62 2.35 -15.56 -14.22
C THR A 62 2.56 -15.92 -12.75
N GLY A 63 1.51 -16.38 -12.07
CA GLY A 63 1.58 -16.74 -10.66
C GLY A 63 1.27 -15.61 -9.68
N TYR A 64 0.97 -14.40 -10.19
CA TYR A 64 0.63 -13.26 -9.35
C TYR A 64 -0.66 -13.49 -8.55
N LEU A 65 -1.67 -14.14 -9.16
CA LEU A 65 -2.92 -14.48 -8.49
C LEU A 65 -2.65 -15.37 -7.27
N GLU A 66 -1.98 -16.50 -7.48
CA GLU A 66 -1.70 -17.49 -6.44
C GLU A 66 -0.80 -16.90 -5.35
N ALA A 67 0.17 -16.07 -5.73
CA ALA A 67 1.02 -15.35 -4.79
C ALA A 67 0.22 -14.32 -3.98
N ALA A 68 -0.69 -13.58 -4.62
CA ALA A 68 -1.53 -12.59 -3.96
C ALA A 68 -2.50 -13.26 -2.97
N GLU A 69 -3.15 -14.35 -3.37
CA GLU A 69 -4.01 -15.15 -2.49
C GLU A 69 -3.23 -15.69 -1.29
N HIS A 70 -2.03 -16.24 -1.53
CA HIS A 70 -1.19 -16.73 -0.46
C HIS A 70 -0.82 -15.61 0.51
N LEU A 71 -0.34 -14.46 0.02
CA LEU A 71 0.03 -13.33 0.86
C LEU A 71 -1.16 -12.81 1.67
N LEU A 72 -2.33 -12.68 1.05
CA LEU A 72 -3.56 -12.26 1.72
C LEU A 72 -3.99 -13.27 2.79
N SER A 73 -3.85 -14.58 2.54
CA SER A 73 -4.11 -15.63 3.54
C SER A 73 -3.20 -15.53 4.77
N GLN A 74 -1.99 -14.99 4.60
CA GLN A 74 -1.04 -14.72 5.67
C GLN A 74 -1.24 -13.33 6.31
N GLY A 75 -2.26 -12.58 5.89
CA GLY A 75 -2.51 -11.20 6.34
C GLY A 75 -1.52 -10.18 5.79
N LEU A 76 -0.70 -10.54 4.81
CA LEU A 76 0.25 -9.65 4.16
C LEU A 76 -0.39 -8.96 2.95
N THR A 77 0.08 -7.75 2.63
CA THR A 77 -0.40 -7.00 1.46
C THR A 77 0.52 -7.27 0.27
N PRO A 78 0.05 -7.90 -0.82
CA PRO A 78 0.86 -8.14 -2.00
C PRO A 78 1.20 -6.81 -2.69
N ALA A 79 2.40 -6.70 -3.27
CA ALA A 79 2.81 -5.51 -4.01
C ALA A 79 1.97 -5.36 -5.30
N PRO A 80 1.61 -4.13 -5.72
CA PRO A 80 0.68 -3.94 -6.83
C PRO A 80 1.37 -4.19 -8.18
N ASP A 81 0.93 -5.20 -8.92
CA ASP A 81 1.31 -5.46 -10.31
C ASP A 81 0.16 -5.06 -11.25
N LEU A 82 0.26 -3.88 -11.85
CA LEU A 82 -0.82 -3.32 -12.69
C LEU A 82 -1.17 -4.19 -13.90
N PRO A 83 -0.21 -4.71 -14.71
CA PRO A 83 -0.50 -5.70 -15.74
C PRO A 83 -1.30 -6.91 -15.23
N ALA A 84 -0.87 -7.54 -14.15
CA ALA A 84 -1.53 -8.72 -13.60
C ALA A 84 -2.92 -8.40 -13.04
N MET A 85 -3.05 -7.29 -12.30
CA MET A 85 -4.33 -6.82 -11.76
C MET A 85 -5.34 -6.48 -12.86
N ARG A 86 -4.90 -5.95 -14.01
CA ARG A 86 -5.77 -5.69 -15.18
C ARG A 86 -6.25 -6.99 -15.83
N LEU A 87 -5.40 -8.01 -15.87
CA LEU A 87 -5.81 -9.34 -16.33
C LEU A 87 -6.85 -9.94 -15.39
N MET A 88 -6.60 -9.92 -14.06
CA MET A 88 -7.56 -10.38 -13.04
C MET A 88 -8.91 -9.65 -13.14
N TRP A 89 -8.88 -8.33 -13.33
CA TRP A 89 -10.10 -7.54 -13.55
C TRP A 89 -10.87 -7.99 -14.78
N SER A 90 -10.17 -8.33 -15.86
CA SER A 90 -10.75 -8.76 -17.13
C SER A 90 -11.32 -10.17 -17.09
N HIS A 91 -10.80 -11.05 -16.22
CA HIS A 91 -11.33 -12.41 -16.02
C HIS A 91 -12.61 -12.43 -15.18
N GLY A 92 -12.83 -11.41 -14.33
CA GLY A 92 -14.05 -11.26 -13.53
C GLY A 92 -14.08 -12.13 -12.27
N GLY A 93 -15.21 -12.14 -11.57
CA GLY A 93 -15.44 -13.06 -10.45
C GLY A 93 -14.52 -12.84 -9.25
N ASP A 94 -13.93 -13.93 -8.75
CA ASP A 94 -13.04 -13.91 -7.57
C ASP A 94 -11.75 -13.14 -7.84
N GLU A 95 -11.18 -13.28 -9.04
CA GLU A 95 -9.96 -12.57 -9.43
C GLU A 95 -10.18 -11.06 -9.46
N GLN A 96 -11.34 -10.61 -9.97
CA GLN A 96 -11.70 -9.20 -9.95
C GLN A 96 -11.86 -8.65 -8.53
N ARG A 97 -12.49 -9.42 -7.63
CA ARG A 97 -12.61 -9.05 -6.21
C ARG A 97 -11.25 -8.91 -5.54
N LEU A 98 -10.33 -9.84 -5.84
CA LEU A 98 -8.96 -9.79 -5.35
C LEU A 98 -8.22 -8.55 -5.88
N ALA A 99 -8.37 -8.23 -7.17
CA ALA A 99 -7.77 -7.03 -7.75
C ALA A 99 -8.28 -5.73 -7.09
N VAL A 100 -9.57 -5.66 -6.77
CA VAL A 100 -10.16 -4.53 -6.01
C VAL A 100 -9.56 -4.42 -4.62
N GLU A 101 -9.45 -5.53 -3.89
CA GLU A 101 -8.90 -5.53 -2.54
C GLU A 101 -7.45 -5.04 -2.53
N ILE A 102 -6.64 -5.51 -3.48
CA ILE A 102 -5.24 -5.08 -3.62
C ILE A 102 -5.18 -3.58 -3.97
N ALA A 103 -6.02 -3.11 -4.89
CA ALA A 103 -6.08 -1.69 -5.26
C ALA A 103 -6.46 -0.80 -4.07
N GLN A 104 -7.43 -1.23 -3.27
CA GLN A 104 -7.86 -0.50 -2.05
C GLN A 104 -6.74 -0.42 -1.02
N ARG A 105 -6.03 -1.53 -0.76
CA ARG A 105 -4.93 -1.56 0.22
C ARG A 105 -3.76 -0.64 -0.15
N TRP A 106 -3.56 -0.40 -1.44
CA TRP A 106 -2.50 0.48 -1.94
C TRP A 106 -2.97 1.90 -2.30
N GLU A 107 -4.26 2.21 -2.12
CA GLU A 107 -4.86 3.47 -2.56
C GLU A 107 -4.62 3.75 -4.07
N VAL A 108 -4.45 2.69 -4.87
CA VAL A 108 -4.26 2.81 -6.31
C VAL A 108 -5.63 2.96 -6.94
N VAL A 109 -5.95 4.17 -7.41
CA VAL A 109 -7.14 4.39 -8.24
C VAL A 109 -6.91 3.68 -9.57
N ALA A 110 -7.71 2.64 -9.82
CA ALA A 110 -7.72 1.88 -11.08
C ALA A 110 -8.26 2.70 -12.24
#